data_AF-A0A3B8PP65-F1
#
_entry.id   AF-A0A3B8PP65-F1
#
_cell.length_a   1.000
_cell.length_b   1.000
_cell.length_c   1.000
_cell.angle_alpha   90.00
_cell.angle_beta   90.00
_cell.angle_gamma   90.00
#
_symmetry.space_group_name_H-M   'P 1'
#
loop_
_entity.id
_entity.type
_entity.pdbx_description
1 polymer ?
#
loop_
_entity_poly.entity_id
_entity_poly.type
_entity_poly.pdbx_seq_one_letter_code
_entity_poly.pdbx_strand_id
1 'polypeptide(L)'
;MDFQERLQRAVERGQQARDSRGREAAAKALSEEESRSLHSEYRLELSDRIGTCLDQLVDQFPGFQLESIVGDEGWGSVVIRDDIALGEGGKPVNLYSRMQMLIRPFSDGRIVEMVAKATIRNREVFNRSRYQMLGQVDVESFAENIDLWVLEYAEKFAATE
;
A
#
# COMPACT_ATOMS: atom_id res chain seq x y z
N MET A 1 -19.95 -6.29 -4.89
CA MET A 1 -19.96 -6.90 -3.55
C MET A 1 -20.79 -6.00 -2.65
N ASP A 2 -21.73 -6.58 -1.90
CA ASP A 2 -22.70 -5.82 -1.09
C ASP A 2 -22.07 -5.28 0.20
N PHE A 3 -22.57 -4.16 0.72
CA PHE A 3 -22.09 -3.54 1.96
C PHE A 3 -22.25 -4.48 3.16
N GLN A 4 -23.33 -5.25 3.22
CA GLN A 4 -23.54 -6.23 4.31
C GLN A 4 -22.47 -7.32 4.30
N GLU A 5 -22.07 -7.82 3.14
CA GLU A 5 -21.00 -8.83 3.03
C GLU A 5 -19.66 -8.28 3.51
N ARG A 6 -19.33 -7.02 3.13
CA ARG A 6 -18.11 -6.34 3.59
C ARG A 6 -18.11 -6.10 5.10
N LEU A 7 -19.26 -5.72 5.67
CA LEU A 7 -19.40 -5.50 7.11
C LEU A 7 -19.28 -6.81 7.89
N GLN A 8 -19.92 -7.88 7.42
CA GLN A 8 -19.85 -9.20 8.05
C GLN A 8 -18.42 -9.73 8.07
N ARG A 9 -17.69 -9.63 6.93
CA ARG A 9 -16.25 -9.97 6.88
C ARG A 9 -15.43 -9.11 7.83
N ALA A 10 -15.66 -7.80 7.87
CA ALA A 10 -14.92 -6.92 8.78
C ALA A 10 -15.13 -7.29 10.26
N VAL A 11 -16.34 -7.69 10.64
CA VAL A 11 -16.67 -8.15 12.01
C VAL A 11 -16.03 -9.51 12.31
N GLU A 12 -16.13 -10.48 11.40
CA GLU A 12 -15.53 -11.80 11.54
C GLU A 12 -14.02 -11.73 11.66
N ARG A 13 -13.36 -10.87 10.87
CA ARG A 13 -11.92 -10.58 10.98
C ARG A 13 -11.57 -9.97 12.33
N GLY A 14 -12.35 -9.00 12.80
CA GLY A 14 -12.15 -8.40 14.12
C GLY A 14 -12.27 -9.41 15.27
N GLN A 15 -13.17 -10.39 15.14
CA GLN A 15 -13.35 -11.48 16.10
C GLN A 15 -12.21 -12.50 16.02
N GLN A 16 -11.80 -12.92 14.83
CA GLN A 16 -10.67 -13.82 14.64
C GLN A 16 -9.35 -13.22 15.14
N ALA A 17 -9.10 -11.93 14.87
CA ALA A 17 -7.92 -11.22 15.38
C ALA A 17 -7.91 -11.09 16.91
N ARG A 18 -9.09 -11.04 17.55
CA ARG A 18 -9.23 -11.03 19.01
C ARG A 18 -9.02 -12.41 19.61
N ASP A 19 -9.55 -13.45 18.97
CA ASP A 19 -9.45 -14.83 19.41
C ASP A 19 -8.04 -15.41 19.18
N SER A 20 -7.37 -15.02 18.10
CA SER A 20 -5.95 -15.36 17.84
C SER A 20 -5.04 -14.69 18.87
N ARG A 21 -5.22 -13.40 19.17
CA ARG A 21 -4.50 -12.70 20.25
C ARG A 21 -4.67 -13.36 21.63
N GLY A 22 -5.84 -13.93 21.91
CA GLY A 22 -6.11 -14.67 23.15
C GLY A 22 -5.42 -16.04 23.24
N ARG A 23 -5.10 -16.67 22.10
CA ARG A 23 -4.45 -18.00 22.01
C ARG A 23 -2.94 -17.94 21.70
N GLU A 24 -2.47 -16.87 21.05
CA GLU A 24 -1.09 -16.70 20.58
C GLU A 24 -0.12 -16.19 21.65
N ALA A 25 -0.61 -15.55 22.73
CA ALA A 25 0.24 -15.17 23.86
C ALA A 25 0.93 -16.38 24.53
N ALA A 26 0.48 -17.61 24.24
CA ALA A 26 1.04 -18.86 24.76
C ALA A 26 1.66 -19.78 23.68
N ALA A 27 1.54 -19.48 22.38
CA ALA A 27 1.91 -20.44 21.34
C ALA A 27 2.72 -19.80 20.19
N LYS A 28 4.01 -20.18 20.17
CA LYS A 28 5.01 -20.07 19.09
C LYS A 28 5.73 -18.73 18.96
N ALA A 29 6.92 -18.69 19.57
CA ALA A 29 8.06 -18.08 18.89
C ALA A 29 8.24 -18.83 17.56
N LEU A 30 7.73 -18.29 16.45
CA LEU A 30 8.16 -18.70 15.11
C LEU A 30 9.70 -18.71 15.11
N SER A 31 10.32 -19.72 14.52
CA SER A 31 11.75 -19.66 14.29
C SER A 31 12.07 -18.46 13.37
N GLU A 32 13.31 -17.99 13.40
CA GLU A 32 13.70 -16.86 12.55
C GLU A 32 13.54 -17.21 11.07
N GLU A 33 13.87 -18.44 10.68
CA GLU A 33 13.74 -18.94 9.30
C GLU A 33 12.27 -19.00 8.85
N GLU A 34 11.37 -19.50 9.70
CA GLU A 34 9.93 -19.49 9.41
C GLU A 34 9.39 -18.06 9.29
N SER A 35 9.85 -17.14 10.15
CA SER A 35 9.44 -15.73 10.11
C SER A 35 9.89 -15.05 8.80
N ARG A 36 11.13 -15.31 8.37
CA ARG A 36 11.67 -14.80 7.10
C ARG A 36 10.94 -15.36 5.89
N SER A 37 10.62 -16.65 5.92
CA SER A 37 9.88 -17.33 4.85
C SER A 37 8.46 -16.77 4.72
N LEU A 38 7.74 -16.69 5.85
CA LEU A 38 6.38 -16.14 5.89
C LEU A 38 6.33 -14.68 5.47
N HIS A 39 7.29 -13.86 5.91
CA HIS A 39 7.39 -12.48 5.44
C HIS A 39 7.62 -12.40 3.93
N SER A 40 8.45 -13.28 3.38
CA SER A 40 8.75 -13.29 1.94
C SER A 40 7.52 -13.62 1.10
N GLU A 41 6.67 -14.54 1.60
CA GLU A 41 5.38 -14.90 0.99
C GLU A 41 4.43 -13.70 0.97
N TYR A 42 4.13 -13.11 2.13
CA TYR A 42 3.24 -11.94 2.21
C TYR A 42 3.76 -10.76 1.41
N ARG A 43 5.07 -10.53 1.43
CA ARG A 43 5.70 -9.47 0.64
C ARG A 43 5.45 -9.65 -0.84
N LEU A 44 5.63 -10.87 -1.37
CA LEU A 44 5.42 -11.15 -2.79
C LEU A 44 3.96 -10.88 -3.19
N GLU A 45 3.02 -11.45 -2.44
CA GLU A 45 1.59 -11.29 -2.70
C GLU A 45 1.16 -9.81 -2.66
N LEU A 46 1.58 -9.08 -1.63
CA LEU A 46 1.22 -7.68 -1.48
C LEU A 46 1.92 -6.78 -2.49
N SER A 47 3.18 -7.05 -2.85
CA SER A 47 3.87 -6.26 -3.88
C SER A 47 3.24 -6.44 -5.27
N ASP A 48 2.79 -7.66 -5.59
CA ASP A 48 2.10 -7.95 -6.86
C ASP A 48 0.74 -7.24 -6.91
N ARG A 49 0.01 -7.23 -5.78
CA ARG A 49 -1.25 -6.47 -5.66
C ARG A 49 -1.02 -4.98 -5.84
N ILE A 50 0.01 -4.41 -5.20
CA ILE A 50 0.38 -3.00 -5.36
C ILE A 50 0.63 -2.67 -6.83
N GLY A 51 1.45 -3.48 -7.51
CA GLY A 51 1.74 -3.30 -8.93
C GLY A 51 0.49 -3.33 -9.79
N THR A 52 -0.38 -4.32 -9.58
CA THR A 52 -1.64 -4.47 -10.33
C THR A 52 -2.58 -3.28 -10.13
N CYS A 53 -2.75 -2.79 -8.89
CA CYS A 53 -3.63 -1.65 -8.62
C CYS A 53 -3.08 -0.34 -9.21
N LEU A 54 -1.76 -0.15 -9.17
CA LEU A 54 -1.12 1.04 -9.76
C LEU A 54 -1.10 0.98 -11.30
N ASP A 55 -1.01 -0.20 -11.91
CA ASP A 55 -1.15 -0.37 -13.35
C ASP A 55 -2.55 0.06 -13.83
N GLN A 56 -3.59 -0.37 -13.11
CA GLN A 56 -4.98 0.07 -13.38
C GLN A 56 -5.16 1.59 -13.25
N LEU A 57 -4.42 2.23 -12.34
CA LEU A 57 -4.42 3.69 -12.21
C LEU A 57 -3.80 4.36 -13.45
N VAL A 58 -2.72 3.81 -14.01
CA VAL A 58 -2.11 4.30 -15.25
C VAL A 58 -3.08 4.19 -16.43
N ASP A 59 -3.83 3.09 -16.51
CA ASP A 59 -4.84 2.90 -17.57
C ASP A 59 -5.95 3.98 -17.56
N GLN A 60 -6.27 4.53 -16.38
CA GLN A 60 -7.29 5.59 -16.26
C GLN A 60 -6.74 6.99 -16.53
N PHE A 61 -5.46 7.24 -16.25
CA PHE A 61 -4.85 8.56 -16.33
C PHE A 61 -3.63 8.56 -17.26
N PRO A 62 -3.80 9.03 -18.51
CA PRO A 62 -2.68 9.14 -19.44
C PRO A 62 -1.53 9.97 -18.88
N GLY A 63 -0.30 9.58 -19.23
CA GLY A 63 0.92 10.28 -18.83
C GLY A 63 1.56 9.81 -17.53
N PHE A 64 0.89 8.97 -16.73
CA PHE A 64 1.58 8.25 -15.67
C PHE A 64 2.49 7.16 -16.22
N GLN A 65 3.64 6.99 -15.57
CA GLN A 65 4.60 5.92 -15.82
C GLN A 65 4.68 5.06 -14.57
N LEU A 66 4.50 3.74 -14.74
CA LEU A 66 4.64 2.75 -13.67
C LEU A 66 6.07 2.22 -13.63
N GLU A 67 6.65 2.18 -12.43
CA GLU A 67 7.94 1.56 -12.16
C GLU A 67 7.85 0.61 -10.96
N SER A 68 8.50 -0.55 -11.07
CA SER A 68 8.62 -1.48 -9.94
C SER A 68 9.77 -1.07 -9.03
N ILE A 69 9.57 -1.21 -7.72
CA ILE A 69 10.60 -0.95 -6.71
C ILE A 69 11.00 -2.28 -6.08
N VAL A 70 12.29 -2.60 -6.17
CA VAL A 70 12.91 -3.79 -5.57
C VAL A 70 14.27 -3.39 -5.01
N GLY A 71 14.43 -3.41 -3.70
CA GLY A 71 15.73 -3.11 -3.06
C GLY A 71 15.63 -2.85 -1.56
N ASP A 72 16.60 -2.11 -1.05
CA ASP A 72 16.77 -1.85 0.39
C ASP A 72 15.60 -1.09 1.01
N GLU A 73 14.89 -0.26 0.23
CA GLU A 73 13.71 0.46 0.72
C GLU A 73 12.49 -0.45 0.89
N GLY A 74 12.42 -1.54 0.12
CA GLY A 74 11.31 -2.49 0.10
C GLY A 74 10.94 -2.99 -1.30
N TRP A 75 9.73 -3.56 -1.38
CA TRP A 75 9.15 -4.15 -2.60
C TRP A 75 7.78 -3.57 -2.89
N GLY A 76 7.55 -3.12 -4.11
CA GLY A 76 6.27 -2.55 -4.50
C GLY A 76 6.36 -1.82 -5.83
N SER A 77 5.68 -0.70 -5.95
CA SER A 77 5.66 0.08 -7.20
C SER A 77 5.42 1.56 -6.95
N VAL A 78 5.75 2.35 -7.96
CA VAL A 78 5.52 3.79 -8.00
C VAL A 78 4.94 4.18 -9.34
N VAL A 79 3.99 5.10 -9.33
CA VAL A 79 3.55 5.83 -10.53
C VAL A 79 3.98 7.27 -10.44
N ILE A 80 4.44 7.82 -11.56
CA ILE A 80 4.94 9.19 -11.66
C ILE A 80 4.36 9.83 -12.92
N ARG A 81 3.92 11.08 -12.82
CA ARG A 81 3.52 11.93 -13.93
C ARG A 81 4.06 13.33 -13.72
N ASP A 82 4.74 13.86 -14.72
CA ASP A 82 5.19 15.24 -14.75
C ASP A 82 4.29 16.05 -15.70
N ASP A 83 3.81 17.19 -15.24
CA ASP A 83 3.02 18.16 -15.99
C ASP A 83 3.73 19.53 -16.01
N ILE A 84 3.41 20.35 -17.00
CA ILE A 84 3.87 21.74 -17.09
C ILE A 84 2.66 22.67 -16.97
N ALA A 85 2.71 23.60 -16.03
CA ALA A 85 1.70 24.64 -15.87
C ALA A 85 2.30 26.04 -16.09
N LEU A 86 1.44 27.03 -16.34
CA LEU A 86 1.85 28.43 -16.36
C LEU A 86 1.83 28.97 -14.93
N GLY A 87 2.99 29.36 -14.41
CA GLY A 87 3.12 29.99 -13.10
C GLY A 87 2.84 31.49 -13.13
N GLU A 88 2.92 32.10 -11.94
CA GLU A 88 2.84 33.56 -11.81
C GLU A 88 3.93 34.25 -12.63
N GLY A 89 3.53 35.25 -13.43
CA GLY A 89 4.43 35.94 -14.36
C GLY A 89 4.66 35.22 -15.69
N GLY A 90 3.85 34.20 -16.02
CA GLY A 90 3.87 33.54 -17.33
C GLY A 90 5.02 32.57 -17.55
N LYS A 91 5.79 32.26 -16.51
CA LYS A 91 6.90 31.29 -16.58
C LYS A 91 6.36 29.87 -16.42
N PRO A 92 6.83 28.90 -17.22
CA PRO A 92 6.47 27.50 -17.02
C PRO A 92 6.96 27.00 -15.66
N VAL A 93 6.11 26.24 -14.98
CA VAL A 93 6.40 25.57 -13.69
C VAL A 93 6.17 24.09 -13.86
N ASN A 94 7.14 23.29 -13.42
CA ASN A 94 7.02 21.83 -13.42
C ASN A 94 6.20 21.40 -12.21
N LEU A 95 5.22 20.55 -12.47
CA LEU A 95 4.38 19.91 -11.47
C LEU A 95 4.65 18.41 -11.55
N TYR A 96 4.94 17.78 -10.41
CA TYR A 96 5.04 16.33 -10.33
C TYR A 96 3.89 15.77 -9.50
N SER A 97 3.36 14.65 -9.97
CA SER A 97 2.41 13.81 -9.25
C SER A 97 3.01 12.41 -9.13
N ARG A 98 3.00 11.87 -7.92
CA ARG A 98 3.66 10.60 -7.60
C ARG A 98 2.85 9.85 -6.56
N MET A 99 2.63 8.56 -6.78
CA MET A 99 2.15 7.65 -5.75
C MET A 99 3.09 6.46 -5.66
N GLN A 100 3.69 6.26 -4.49
CA GLN A 100 4.56 5.14 -4.18
C GLN A 100 3.90 4.29 -3.09
N MET A 101 3.94 2.97 -3.24
CA MET A 101 3.57 2.03 -2.19
C MET A 101 4.55 0.86 -2.16
N LEU A 102 4.97 0.46 -0.97
CA LEU A 102 5.95 -0.61 -0.78
C LEU A 102 5.74 -1.37 0.52
N ILE A 103 6.16 -2.63 0.51
CA ILE A 103 6.34 -3.49 1.67
C ILE A 103 7.79 -3.38 2.13
N ARG A 104 8.00 -3.05 3.40
CA ARG A 104 9.33 -2.90 3.98
C ARG A 104 10.06 -4.25 4.08
N PRO A 105 11.41 -4.24 4.10
CA PRO A 105 12.18 -5.45 4.35
C PRO A 105 11.86 -6.09 5.70
N PHE A 106 12.06 -7.41 5.76
CA PHE A 106 11.95 -8.16 7.01
C PHE A 106 12.89 -7.55 8.06
N SER A 107 12.36 -7.36 9.27
CA SER A 107 13.09 -6.80 10.41
C SER A 107 12.91 -7.68 11.65
N ASP A 108 13.76 -7.45 12.66
CA ASP A 108 13.71 -8.18 13.94
C ASP A 108 12.37 -8.00 14.68
N GLY A 109 11.60 -6.97 14.34
CA GLY A 109 10.24 -6.76 14.84
C GLY A 109 9.24 -7.82 14.38
N ARG A 110 9.58 -8.68 13.40
CA ARG A 110 8.73 -9.74 12.86
C ARG A 110 7.35 -9.22 12.44
N ILE A 111 7.36 -8.08 11.76
CA ILE A 111 6.17 -7.43 11.21
C ILE A 111 6.17 -7.50 9.69
N VAL A 112 4.99 -7.45 9.10
CA VAL A 112 4.80 -6.96 7.73
C VAL A 112 4.39 -5.50 7.85
N GLU A 113 5.15 -4.61 7.20
CA GLU A 113 4.84 -3.19 7.14
C GLU A 113 4.68 -2.74 5.69
N MET A 114 3.55 -2.12 5.40
CA MET A 114 3.25 -1.45 4.14
C MET A 114 3.29 0.07 4.36
N VAL A 115 3.99 0.78 3.50
CA VAL A 115 4.04 2.25 3.52
C VAL A 115 3.61 2.81 2.17
N ALA A 116 2.93 3.96 2.20
CA ALA A 116 2.48 4.66 1.01
C ALA A 116 2.74 6.16 1.14
N LYS A 117 3.20 6.77 0.04
CA LYS A 117 3.43 8.21 -0.09
C LYS A 117 2.78 8.69 -1.38
N ALA A 118 2.02 9.77 -1.28
CA ALA A 118 1.32 10.36 -2.41
C ALA A 118 1.51 11.87 -2.46
N THR A 119 1.81 12.36 -3.66
CA THR A 119 1.93 13.78 -4.00
C THR A 119 1.16 14.04 -5.28
N ILE A 120 0.41 15.15 -5.35
CA ILE A 120 -0.27 15.60 -6.57
C ILE A 120 0.13 17.05 -6.80
N ARG A 121 0.64 17.36 -8.00
CA ARG A 121 1.07 18.71 -8.40
C ARG A 121 1.92 19.41 -7.32
N ASN A 122 3.00 18.75 -6.89
CA ASN A 122 3.95 19.19 -5.86
C ASN A 122 3.39 19.29 -4.42
N ARG A 123 2.16 18.84 -4.15
CA ARG A 123 1.54 18.88 -2.81
C ARG A 123 1.36 17.48 -2.25
N GLU A 124 1.87 17.25 -1.03
CA GLU A 124 1.66 15.98 -0.33
C GLU A 124 0.17 15.78 -0.07
N VAL A 125 -0.32 14.59 -0.41
CA VAL A 125 -1.71 14.18 -0.27
C VAL A 125 -1.87 13.29 0.96
N PHE A 126 -0.97 12.32 1.11
CA PHE A 126 -0.86 11.50 2.31
C PHE A 126 0.53 10.84 2.39
N ASN A 127 0.90 10.51 3.62
CA ASN A 127 2.05 9.68 3.95
C ASN A 127 1.60 8.74 5.09
N ARG A 128 1.49 7.45 4.79
CA ARG A 128 0.83 6.45 5.66
C ARG A 128 1.69 5.20 5.80
N SER A 129 1.59 4.58 6.97
CA SER A 129 2.11 3.24 7.22
C SER A 129 1.06 2.37 7.90
N ARG A 130 1.10 1.07 7.60
CA ARG A 130 0.27 0.03 8.18
C ARG A 130 1.16 -1.16 8.47
N TYR A 131 1.07 -1.70 9.68
CA TYR A 131 1.83 -2.89 10.05
C TYR A 131 0.97 -3.89 10.81
N GLN A 132 1.36 -5.17 10.69
CA GLN A 132 0.82 -6.26 11.49
C GLN A 132 1.95 -7.22 11.88
N MET A 133 1.84 -7.86 13.05
CA MET A 133 2.78 -8.91 13.45
C MET A 133 2.62 -10.11 12.52
N LEU A 134 3.72 -10.76 12.13
CA LEU A 134 3.73 -11.85 11.13
C LEU A 134 2.73 -12.98 11.43
N GLY A 135 2.57 -13.35 12.70
CA GLY A 135 1.60 -14.37 13.12
C GLY A 135 0.13 -13.96 13.04
N GLN A 136 -0.14 -12.66 12.88
CA GLN A 136 -1.48 -12.06 12.88
C GLN A 136 -1.82 -11.39 11.55
N VAL A 137 -0.99 -11.56 10.51
CA VAL A 137 -1.18 -10.88 9.23
C VAL A 137 -2.49 -11.33 8.60
N ASP A 138 -3.37 -10.37 8.43
CA ASP A 138 -4.56 -10.47 7.58
C ASP A 138 -4.24 -9.84 6.22
N VAL A 139 -3.94 -10.69 5.24
CA VAL A 139 -3.58 -10.27 3.88
C VAL A 139 -4.73 -9.55 3.18
N GLU A 140 -5.98 -9.99 3.40
CA GLU A 140 -7.16 -9.35 2.83
C GLU A 140 -7.30 -7.92 3.37
N SER A 141 -7.02 -7.71 4.66
CA SER A 141 -7.00 -6.36 5.23
C SER A 141 -5.94 -5.48 4.55
N PHE A 142 -4.74 -5.99 4.25
CA PHE A 142 -3.73 -5.21 3.51
C PHE A 142 -4.20 -4.90 2.08
N ALA A 143 -4.77 -5.89 1.37
CA ALA A 143 -5.33 -5.71 0.03
C ALA A 143 -6.42 -4.62 0.00
N GLU A 144 -7.32 -4.61 0.98
CA GLU A 144 -8.33 -3.55 1.11
C GLU A 144 -7.72 -2.16 1.34
N ASN A 145 -6.61 -2.06 2.10
CA ASN A 145 -5.92 -0.79 2.29
C ASN A 145 -5.19 -0.34 1.02
N ILE A 146 -4.60 -1.27 0.26
CA ILE A 146 -3.99 -0.98 -1.05
C ILE A 146 -5.04 -0.37 -1.97
N ASP A 147 -6.16 -1.07 -2.15
CA ASP A 147 -7.27 -0.62 -3.00
C ASP A 147 -7.79 0.76 -2.56
N LEU A 148 -8.05 0.93 -1.26
CA LEU A 148 -8.55 2.19 -0.71
C LEU A 148 -7.61 3.36 -0.97
N TRP A 149 -6.30 3.19 -0.77
CA TRP A 149 -5.34 4.27 -0.95
C TRP A 149 -5.12 4.63 -2.42
N VAL A 150 -5.20 3.65 -3.33
CA VAL A 150 -5.15 3.90 -4.78
C VAL A 150 -6.40 4.65 -5.24
N LEU A 151 -7.59 4.24 -4.79
CA LEU A 151 -8.84 4.94 -5.10
C LEU A 151 -8.85 6.38 -4.56
N GLU A 152 -8.40 6.59 -3.31
CA GLU A 152 -8.31 7.93 -2.73
C GLU A 152 -7.35 8.83 -3.53
N TYR A 153 -6.21 8.27 -3.98
CA TYR A 153 -5.29 9.02 -4.83
C TYR A 153 -5.93 9.37 -6.18
N ALA A 154 -6.58 8.41 -6.85
CA ALA A 154 -7.28 8.61 -8.11
C ALA A 154 -8.34 9.71 -8.01
N GLU A 155 -9.18 9.67 -6.97
CA GLU A 155 -10.23 10.65 -6.72
C GLU A 155 -9.64 12.06 -6.55
N LYS A 156 -8.59 12.18 -5.71
CA LYS A 156 -7.93 13.46 -5.48
C LYS A 156 -7.22 13.97 -6.72
N PHE A 157 -6.62 13.10 -7.52
CA PHE A 157 -5.97 13.48 -8.77
C PHE A 157 -7.00 14.00 -9.78
N ALA A 158 -8.09 13.27 -10.00
CA ALA A 158 -9.18 13.68 -10.87
C ALA A 158 -9.84 14.99 -10.44
N ALA A 159 -9.97 15.24 -9.14
CA ALA A 159 -10.49 16.51 -8.62
C ALA A 159 -9.54 17.70 -8.83
N THR A 160 -8.27 17.42 -9.14
CA THR A 160 -7.26 18.45 -9.39
C THR A 160 -7.02 18.66 -10.88
N GLU A 161 -7.29 17.68 -11.75
CA GLU A 161 -7.17 17.87 -13.21
C GLU A 161 -7.98 19.06 -13.73
#